data_AF-A0A915AZW1-F1
#
_entry.id   AF-A0A915AZW1-F1
#
_cell.length_a   1.000
_cell.length_b   1.000
_cell.length_c   1.000
_cell.angle_alpha   90.00
_cell.angle_beta   90.00
_cell.angle_gamma   90.00
#
_symmetry.space_group_name_H-M   'P 1'
#
loop_
_entity.id
_entity.type
_entity.pdbx_description
1 polymer ?
#
loop_
_entity_poly.entity_id
_entity_poly.type
_entity_poly.pdbx_seq_one_letter_code
_entity_poly.pdbx_strand_id
1 'polypeptide(L)'
;MLAKIKEISNFSCQLQLMTTLQGADVDATTRHLLAMSIAEMDNLQKTKIADFLTQTAVAAAMENNACKVFECATDELDKALNEENVALLAALWERTHTEIIPTMQATLYPLKAFDASFDIRREILKAFRDRVLLRILSDVQFELRSLRSMICSVSFATADESVEFERFSEIADRILGINQEKEIEGEEMVKLKKIAKARLSVPHSTANPHQRLYVKKRAATIPCSRRMVRFSDNAVNNTIKENRTCSFK
;
A
#
# COMPACT_ATOMS: atom_id res chain seq x y z
N MET A 1 -17.55 -38.81 -19.64
CA MET A 1 -18.58 -37.75 -19.60
C MET A 1 -18.41 -36.84 -18.37
N LEU A 2 -18.32 -37.38 -17.15
CA LEU A 2 -18.09 -36.62 -15.91
C LEU A 2 -16.79 -35.77 -15.91
N ALA A 3 -15.67 -36.32 -16.41
CA ALA A 3 -14.41 -35.56 -16.53
C ALA A 3 -14.54 -34.33 -17.44
N LYS A 4 -15.28 -34.47 -18.55
CA LYS A 4 -15.51 -33.40 -19.54
C LYS A 4 -16.41 -32.28 -18.97
N ILE A 5 -17.37 -32.63 -18.11
CA ILE A 5 -18.22 -31.65 -17.40
C ILE A 5 -17.41 -30.90 -16.33
N LYS A 6 -16.53 -31.59 -15.60
CA LYS A 6 -15.60 -30.96 -14.62
C LYS A 6 -14.63 -29.99 -15.30
N GLU A 7 -14.10 -30.33 -16.47
CA GLU A 7 -13.20 -29.44 -17.23
C GLU A 7 -13.89 -28.17 -17.72
N ILE A 8 -15.13 -28.27 -18.21
CA ILE A 8 -15.91 -27.10 -18.66
C ILE A 8 -16.23 -26.16 -17.49
N SER A 9 -16.54 -26.72 -16.31
CA SER A 9 -16.78 -25.93 -15.08
C SER A 9 -15.52 -25.19 -14.62
N ASN A 10 -14.35 -25.83 -14.68
CA ASN A 10 -13.07 -25.19 -14.34
C ASN A 10 -12.73 -24.03 -15.29
N PHE A 11 -12.91 -24.23 -16.61
CA PHE A 11 -12.65 -23.18 -17.59
C PHE A 11 -13.56 -21.97 -17.38
N SER A 12 -14.85 -22.21 -17.11
CA SER A 12 -15.80 -21.15 -16.77
C SER A 12 -15.39 -20.38 -15.51
N CYS A 13 -14.91 -21.07 -14.48
CA CYS A 13 -14.44 -20.43 -13.26
C CYS A 13 -13.18 -19.58 -13.51
N GLN A 14 -12.19 -20.10 -14.22
CA GLN A 14 -10.95 -19.38 -14.54
C GLN A 14 -11.22 -18.12 -15.35
N LEU A 15 -12.14 -18.19 -16.32
CA LEU A 15 -12.54 -17.03 -17.12
C LEU A 15 -13.18 -15.95 -16.25
N GLN A 16 -14.12 -16.32 -15.38
CA GLN A 16 -14.77 -15.38 -14.47
C GLN A 16 -13.78 -14.73 -13.49
N LEU A 17 -12.83 -15.50 -12.97
CA LEU A 17 -11.75 -14.97 -12.12
C LEU A 17 -10.84 -14.00 -12.90
N MET A 18 -10.54 -14.29 -14.15
CA MET A 18 -9.79 -13.37 -15.01
C MET A 18 -10.56 -12.08 -15.28
N THR A 19 -11.85 -12.17 -15.62
CA THR A 19 -12.73 -11.01 -15.82
C THR A 19 -12.81 -10.15 -14.56
N THR A 20 -12.85 -10.78 -13.39
CA THR A 20 -12.80 -10.10 -12.10
C THR A 20 -11.47 -9.39 -11.88
N LEU A 21 -10.34 -10.04 -12.17
CA LEU A 21 -9.01 -9.44 -12.10
C LEU A 21 -8.84 -8.26 -13.07
N GLN A 22 -9.59 -8.24 -14.18
CA GLN A 22 -9.64 -7.12 -15.11
C GLN A 22 -10.51 -5.94 -14.63
N GLY A 23 -11.07 -6.05 -13.41
CA GLY A 23 -11.88 -5.02 -12.77
C GLY A 23 -13.32 -4.98 -13.24
N ALA A 24 -13.85 -6.04 -13.86
CA ALA A 24 -15.28 -6.08 -14.15
C ALA A 24 -16.10 -6.04 -12.85
N ASP A 25 -17.20 -5.30 -12.88
CA ASP A 25 -18.15 -5.30 -11.76
C ASP A 25 -18.80 -6.68 -11.65
N VAL A 26 -18.50 -7.36 -10.54
CA VAL A 26 -19.10 -8.65 -10.21
C VAL A 26 -20.01 -8.46 -9.01
N ASP A 27 -21.31 -8.64 -9.23
CA ASP A 27 -22.30 -8.51 -8.17
C ASP A 27 -22.12 -9.56 -7.05
N ALA A 28 -22.77 -9.32 -5.91
CA ALA A 28 -22.67 -10.21 -4.76
C ALA A 28 -23.13 -11.65 -5.04
N THR A 29 -24.13 -11.84 -5.90
CA THR A 29 -24.67 -13.15 -6.26
C THR A 29 -23.65 -13.94 -7.07
N THR A 30 -23.05 -13.32 -8.08
CA THR A 30 -22.05 -13.95 -8.94
C THR A 30 -20.79 -14.31 -8.14
N ARG A 31 -20.31 -13.41 -7.26
CA ARG A 31 -19.21 -13.71 -6.33
C ARG A 31 -19.52 -14.91 -5.44
N HIS A 32 -20.73 -14.96 -4.88
CA HIS A 32 -21.17 -16.05 -4.04
C HIS A 32 -21.24 -17.38 -4.81
N LEU A 33 -21.81 -17.40 -6.01
CA LEU A 33 -21.90 -18.60 -6.85
C LEU A 33 -20.52 -19.14 -7.25
N LEU A 34 -19.57 -18.24 -7.58
CA LEU A 34 -18.19 -18.62 -7.84
C LEU A 34 -17.52 -19.21 -6.60
N ALA A 35 -17.69 -18.59 -5.43
CA ALA A 35 -17.14 -19.12 -4.18
C ALA A 35 -17.73 -20.50 -3.84
N MET A 36 -19.04 -20.70 -4.00
CA MET A 36 -19.66 -22.02 -3.80
C MET A 36 -19.13 -23.06 -4.78
N SER A 37 -19.00 -22.69 -6.06
CA SER A 37 -18.41 -23.56 -7.08
C SER A 37 -16.98 -23.99 -6.70
N ILE A 38 -16.15 -23.05 -6.23
CA ILE A 38 -14.79 -23.35 -5.78
C ILE A 38 -14.81 -24.19 -4.50
N ALA A 39 -15.74 -23.97 -3.57
CA ALA A 39 -15.83 -24.74 -2.34
C ALA A 39 -16.13 -26.23 -2.61
N GLU A 40 -16.98 -26.52 -3.59
CA GLU A 40 -17.39 -27.88 -4.00
C GLU A 40 -16.33 -28.62 -4.83
N MET A 41 -15.32 -27.92 -5.35
CA MET A 41 -14.24 -28.53 -6.10
C MET A 41 -13.41 -29.48 -5.26
N ASP A 42 -12.87 -30.53 -5.90
CA ASP A 42 -11.88 -31.39 -5.26
C ASP A 42 -10.54 -30.66 -5.05
N ASN A 43 -9.69 -31.21 -4.18
CA ASN A 43 -8.43 -30.57 -3.81
C ASN A 43 -7.51 -30.34 -5.02
N LEU A 44 -7.51 -31.26 -5.99
CA LEU A 44 -6.70 -31.12 -7.20
C LEU A 44 -7.17 -29.92 -8.05
N GLN A 45 -8.49 -29.73 -8.19
CA GLN A 45 -9.05 -28.57 -8.87
C GLN A 45 -8.72 -27.26 -8.15
N LYS A 46 -8.85 -27.23 -6.81
CA LYS A 46 -8.49 -26.05 -5.99
C LYS A 46 -7.02 -25.66 -6.17
N THR A 47 -6.10 -26.63 -6.12
CA THR A 47 -4.67 -26.39 -6.40
C THR A 47 -4.47 -25.83 -7.81
N LYS A 48 -5.10 -26.42 -8.84
CA LYS A 48 -5.01 -25.91 -10.22
C LYS A 48 -5.48 -24.47 -10.37
N ILE A 49 -6.54 -24.07 -9.65
CA ILE A 49 -7.01 -22.67 -9.68
C ILE A 49 -6.02 -21.76 -8.95
N ALA A 50 -5.52 -22.16 -7.78
CA ALA A 50 -4.52 -21.40 -7.05
C ALA A 50 -3.27 -21.18 -7.93
N ASP A 51 -2.74 -22.24 -8.53
CA ASP A 51 -1.58 -22.18 -9.44
C ASP A 51 -1.85 -21.30 -10.65
N PHE A 52 -3.01 -21.44 -11.29
CA PHE A 52 -3.41 -20.59 -12.41
C PHE A 52 -3.39 -19.09 -12.03
N LEU A 53 -3.93 -18.76 -10.84
CA LEU A 53 -3.97 -17.39 -10.35
C LEU A 53 -2.57 -16.83 -10.10
N THR A 54 -1.76 -17.55 -9.31
CA THR A 54 -0.45 -17.07 -8.86
C THR A 54 0.61 -17.10 -9.96
N GLN A 55 0.58 -18.08 -10.85
CA GLN A 55 1.61 -18.24 -11.89
C GLN A 55 1.30 -17.49 -13.17
N THR A 56 0.03 -17.15 -13.45
CA THR A 56 -0.35 -16.60 -14.76
C THR A 56 -1.34 -15.46 -14.67
N ALA A 57 -2.52 -15.69 -14.09
CA ALA A 57 -3.65 -14.79 -14.29
C ALA A 57 -3.43 -13.42 -13.65
N VAL A 58 -2.92 -13.39 -12.42
CA VAL A 58 -2.73 -12.15 -11.67
C VAL A 58 -1.70 -11.25 -12.35
N ALA A 59 -0.55 -11.79 -12.74
CA ALA A 59 0.50 -11.02 -13.42
C ALA A 59 0.02 -10.44 -14.75
N ALA A 60 -0.61 -11.28 -15.59
CA ALA A 60 -1.14 -10.86 -16.88
C ALA A 60 -2.26 -9.82 -16.74
N ALA A 61 -3.15 -9.98 -15.76
CA ALA A 61 -4.23 -9.03 -15.55
C ALA A 61 -3.71 -7.66 -15.08
N MET A 62 -2.75 -7.62 -14.15
CA MET A 62 -2.21 -6.34 -13.66
C MET A 62 -1.50 -5.56 -14.77
N GLU A 63 -0.68 -6.22 -15.59
CA GLU A 63 -0.03 -5.58 -16.73
C GLU A 63 -1.04 -5.08 -17.77
N ASN A 64 -2.03 -5.91 -18.12
CA ASN A 64 -3.07 -5.53 -19.07
C ASN A 64 -3.95 -4.38 -18.55
N ASN A 65 -4.26 -4.35 -17.26
CA ASN A 65 -5.02 -3.27 -16.65
C ASN A 65 -4.25 -1.95 -16.72
N ALA A 66 -2.94 -1.98 -16.48
CA ALA A 66 -2.09 -0.82 -16.64
C ALA A 66 -2.07 -0.34 -18.09
N CYS A 67 -1.82 -1.23 -19.05
CA CYS A 67 -1.81 -0.90 -20.47
C CYS A 67 -3.14 -0.29 -20.94
N LYS A 68 -4.28 -0.79 -20.43
CA LYS A 68 -5.61 -0.22 -20.71
C LYS A 68 -5.78 1.20 -20.15
N VAL A 69 -5.29 1.45 -18.93
CA VAL A 69 -5.39 2.75 -18.28
C VAL A 69 -4.50 3.80 -18.97
N PHE A 70 -3.31 3.39 -19.42
CA PHE A 70 -2.36 4.27 -20.12
C PHE A 70 -2.52 4.28 -21.64
N GLU A 71 -3.47 3.50 -22.17
CA GLU A 71 -3.72 3.36 -23.62
C GLU A 71 -2.46 2.99 -24.43
N CYS A 72 -1.64 2.08 -23.90
CA CYS A 72 -0.36 1.69 -24.50
C CYS A 72 -0.27 0.19 -24.81
N ALA A 73 0.70 -0.21 -25.63
CA ALA A 73 1.07 -1.60 -25.78
C ALA A 73 1.94 -2.09 -24.59
N THR A 74 2.03 -3.40 -24.39
CA THR A 74 2.78 -3.98 -23.26
C THR A 74 4.28 -3.67 -23.31
N ASP A 75 4.86 -3.49 -24.49
CA ASP A 75 6.26 -3.12 -24.71
C ASP A 75 6.54 -1.61 -24.59
N GLU A 76 5.50 -0.79 -24.43
CA GLU A 76 5.59 0.66 -24.27
C GLU A 76 5.34 1.12 -22.82
N LEU A 77 4.99 0.19 -21.93
CA LEU A 77 4.56 0.49 -20.56
C LEU A 77 5.63 1.26 -19.75
N ASP A 78 6.91 1.00 -19.99
CA ASP A 78 8.05 1.70 -19.37
C ASP A 78 8.09 3.21 -19.67
N LYS A 79 7.41 3.67 -20.73
CA LYS A 79 7.37 5.08 -21.14
C LYS A 79 5.99 5.71 -20.95
N ALA A 80 5.06 4.97 -20.35
CA ALA A 80 3.66 5.36 -20.30
C ALA A 80 3.38 6.53 -19.34
N LEU A 81 4.19 6.71 -18.30
CA LEU A 81 3.95 7.73 -17.27
C LEU A 81 4.73 9.02 -17.52
N ASN A 82 4.04 10.15 -17.40
CA ASN A 82 4.58 11.50 -17.44
C ASN A 82 3.87 12.36 -16.37
N GLU A 83 4.28 13.62 -16.24
CA GLU A 83 3.74 14.52 -15.21
C GLU A 83 2.23 14.77 -15.33
N GLU A 84 1.69 14.72 -16.55
CA GLU A 84 0.29 15.04 -16.83
C GLU A 84 -0.66 13.88 -16.50
N ASN A 85 -0.17 12.64 -16.53
CA ASN A 85 -0.99 11.45 -16.40
C ASN A 85 -0.77 10.64 -15.11
N VAL A 86 -0.08 11.22 -14.12
CA VAL A 86 0.09 10.62 -12.78
C VAL A 86 -1.24 10.21 -12.12
N ALA A 87 -2.30 10.98 -12.37
CA ALA A 87 -3.64 10.67 -11.87
C ALA A 87 -4.18 9.32 -12.36
N LEU A 88 -3.76 8.86 -13.55
CA LEU A 88 -4.15 7.56 -14.09
C LEU A 88 -3.56 6.42 -13.25
N LEU A 89 -2.30 6.54 -12.81
CA LEU A 89 -1.68 5.56 -11.92
C LEU A 89 -2.39 5.52 -10.56
N ALA A 90 -2.76 6.68 -10.02
CA ALA A 90 -3.51 6.77 -8.78
C ALA A 90 -4.90 6.10 -8.90
N ALA A 91 -5.60 6.34 -10.01
CA ALA A 91 -6.91 5.71 -10.28
C ALA A 91 -6.80 4.19 -10.46
N LEU A 92 -5.76 3.71 -11.16
CA LEU A 92 -5.48 2.28 -11.30
C LEU A 92 -5.23 1.63 -9.93
N TRP A 93 -4.46 2.31 -9.07
CA TRP A 93 -4.22 1.86 -7.70
C TRP A 93 -5.51 1.82 -6.87
N GLU A 94 -6.29 2.89 -6.91
CA GLU A 94 -7.57 2.97 -6.20
C GLU A 94 -8.45 1.78 -6.58
N ARG A 95 -8.68 1.58 -7.88
CA ARG A 95 -9.45 0.45 -8.41
C ARG A 95 -8.90 -0.90 -7.95
N THR A 96 -7.58 -1.07 -8.01
CA THR A 96 -6.94 -2.32 -7.58
C THR A 96 -7.19 -2.59 -6.09
N HIS A 97 -7.05 -1.56 -5.25
CA HIS A 97 -7.13 -1.66 -3.80
C HIS A 97 -8.56 -1.74 -3.26
N THR A 98 -9.51 -1.02 -3.86
CA THR A 98 -10.89 -0.88 -3.36
C THR A 98 -11.88 -1.82 -4.04
N GLU A 99 -11.62 -2.24 -5.28
CA GLU A 99 -12.55 -3.09 -6.04
C GLU A 99 -11.99 -4.48 -6.29
N ILE A 100 -10.84 -4.58 -6.96
CA ILE A 100 -10.29 -5.87 -7.44
C ILE A 100 -9.90 -6.75 -6.26
N ILE A 101 -9.05 -6.25 -5.35
CA ILE A 101 -8.57 -7.05 -4.21
C ILE A 101 -9.73 -7.53 -3.33
N PRO A 102 -10.65 -6.67 -2.84
CA PRO A 102 -11.75 -7.13 -1.98
C PRO A 102 -12.66 -8.13 -2.69
N THR A 103 -12.93 -7.93 -3.98
CA THR A 103 -13.76 -8.84 -4.77
C THR A 103 -13.10 -10.20 -4.97
N MET A 104 -11.80 -10.22 -5.25
CA MET A 104 -11.03 -11.46 -5.36
C MET A 104 -10.95 -12.19 -4.02
N GLN A 105 -10.74 -11.47 -2.91
CA GLN A 105 -10.74 -12.07 -1.57
C GLN A 105 -12.12 -12.68 -1.22
N ALA A 106 -13.21 -11.98 -1.53
CA ALA A 106 -14.57 -12.47 -1.31
C ALA A 106 -14.91 -13.69 -2.17
N THR A 107 -14.38 -13.77 -3.39
CA THR A 107 -14.62 -14.91 -4.30
C THR A 107 -13.75 -16.12 -3.92
N LEU A 108 -12.52 -15.89 -3.45
CA LEU A 108 -11.51 -16.92 -3.25
C LEU A 108 -11.30 -17.36 -1.81
N TYR A 109 -12.16 -16.93 -0.87
CA TYR A 109 -12.09 -17.41 0.52
C TYR A 109 -12.09 -18.94 0.66
N PRO A 110 -12.74 -19.76 -0.21
CA PRO A 110 -12.65 -21.22 -0.09
C PRO A 110 -11.25 -21.76 -0.38
N LEU A 111 -10.46 -21.10 -1.24
CA LEU A 111 -9.05 -21.44 -1.45
C LEU A 111 -8.21 -21.09 -0.23
N LYS A 112 -8.48 -19.95 0.42
CA LYS A 112 -7.81 -19.57 1.69
C LYS A 112 -8.12 -20.56 2.82
N ALA A 113 -9.35 -21.05 2.87
CA ALA A 113 -9.76 -22.06 3.85
C ALA A 113 -9.11 -23.44 3.57
N PHE A 114 -8.90 -23.76 2.28
CA PHE A 114 -8.21 -24.97 1.85
C PHE A 114 -6.70 -24.92 2.11
N ASP A 115 -6.07 -23.79 1.80
CA ASP A 115 -4.64 -23.53 2.01
C ASP A 115 -4.44 -22.17 2.68
N ALA A 116 -4.04 -22.18 3.95
CA ALA A 116 -3.82 -20.97 4.73
C ALA A 116 -2.66 -20.11 4.20
N SER A 117 -1.75 -20.67 3.42
CA SER A 117 -0.64 -19.94 2.80
C SER A 117 -1.07 -19.14 1.56
N PHE A 118 -2.17 -19.52 0.91
CA PHE A 118 -2.71 -18.81 -0.25
C PHE A 118 -3.11 -17.38 0.16
N ASP A 119 -2.55 -16.36 -0.49
CA ASP A 119 -2.88 -14.96 -0.20
C ASP A 119 -3.01 -14.14 -1.48
N ILE A 120 -4.22 -14.15 -2.04
CA ILE A 120 -4.49 -13.44 -3.30
C ILE A 120 -4.22 -11.93 -3.21
N ARG A 121 -4.39 -11.31 -2.03
CA ARG A 121 -4.10 -9.87 -1.87
C ARG A 121 -2.61 -9.64 -2.07
N ARG A 122 -1.78 -10.45 -1.42
CA ARG A 122 -0.32 -10.35 -1.58
C ARG A 122 0.11 -10.62 -3.02
N GLU A 123 -0.46 -11.64 -3.67
CA GLU A 123 -0.14 -11.97 -5.07
C GLU A 123 -0.50 -10.83 -6.04
N ILE A 124 -1.67 -10.20 -5.87
CA ILE A 124 -2.07 -9.04 -6.69
C ILE A 124 -1.11 -7.87 -6.46
N LEU A 125 -0.79 -7.56 -5.20
CA LEU A 125 0.10 -6.45 -4.88
C LEU A 125 1.54 -6.68 -5.38
N LYS A 126 2.04 -7.93 -5.31
CA LYS A 126 3.33 -8.30 -5.89
C LYS A 126 3.35 -8.15 -7.39
N ALA A 127 2.33 -8.65 -8.08
CA ALA A 127 2.21 -8.46 -9.53
C ALA A 127 2.10 -6.99 -9.92
N PHE A 128 1.36 -6.18 -9.14
CA PHE A 128 1.29 -4.74 -9.35
C PHE A 128 2.67 -4.08 -9.18
N ARG A 129 3.44 -4.45 -8.15
CA ARG A 129 4.83 -4.01 -7.97
C ARG A 129 5.69 -4.40 -9.17
N ASP A 130 5.70 -5.69 -9.52
CA ASP A 130 6.70 -6.28 -10.44
C ASP A 130 6.41 -5.96 -11.90
N ARG A 131 5.13 -6.01 -12.30
CA ARG A 131 4.70 -5.87 -13.70
C ARG A 131 4.28 -4.46 -14.07
N VAL A 132 3.90 -3.64 -13.09
CA VAL A 132 3.40 -2.29 -13.34
C VAL A 132 4.38 -1.26 -12.78
N LEU A 133 4.54 -1.19 -11.46
CA LEU A 133 5.29 -0.10 -10.83
C LEU A 133 6.77 -0.12 -11.20
N LEU A 134 7.43 -1.27 -11.18
CA LEU A 134 8.85 -1.36 -11.57
C LEU A 134 9.11 -0.85 -12.98
N ARG A 135 8.18 -1.10 -13.90
CA ARG A 135 8.31 -0.70 -15.31
C ARG A 135 8.00 0.78 -15.49
N ILE A 136 6.83 1.21 -15.01
CA ILE A 136 6.34 2.57 -15.21
C ILE A 136 7.21 3.60 -14.46
N LEU A 137 7.77 3.23 -13.32
CA LEU A 137 8.53 4.13 -12.47
C LEU A 137 10.05 4.09 -12.72
N SER A 138 10.55 3.19 -13.58
CA SER A 138 12.00 2.99 -13.75
C SER A 138 12.71 4.26 -14.19
N ASP A 139 12.10 4.99 -15.13
CA ASP A 139 12.72 6.11 -15.85
C ASP A 139 12.18 7.47 -15.41
N VAL A 140 11.31 7.48 -14.39
CA VAL A 140 10.73 8.71 -13.83
C VAL A 140 11.80 9.53 -13.11
N GLN A 141 11.98 10.77 -13.54
CA GLN A 141 12.97 11.72 -13.00
C GLN A 141 12.36 12.82 -12.12
N PHE A 142 11.03 12.84 -11.94
CA PHE A 142 10.32 13.83 -11.15
C PHE A 142 9.72 13.21 -9.87
N GLU A 143 9.43 14.04 -8.87
CA GLU A 143 8.88 13.56 -7.61
C GLU A 143 7.38 13.25 -7.71
N LEU A 144 6.95 12.10 -7.18
CA LEU A 144 5.55 11.68 -7.17
C LEU A 144 4.98 11.65 -5.75
N ARG A 145 5.01 12.80 -5.06
CA ARG A 145 4.54 12.90 -3.66
C ARG A 145 3.08 12.48 -3.47
N SER A 146 2.24 12.71 -4.47
CA SER A 146 0.82 12.28 -4.47
C SER A 146 0.65 10.77 -4.39
N LEU A 147 1.63 9.99 -4.87
CA LEU A 147 1.60 8.53 -4.86
C LEU A 147 2.23 7.91 -3.61
N ARG A 148 2.66 8.72 -2.63
CA ARG A 148 3.32 8.23 -1.41
C ARG A 148 2.53 7.14 -0.68
N SER A 149 1.23 7.33 -0.51
CA SER A 149 0.38 6.35 0.16
C SER A 149 0.36 5.00 -0.58
N MET A 150 0.23 5.03 -1.91
CA MET A 150 0.28 3.84 -2.75
C MET A 150 1.64 3.14 -2.62
N ILE A 151 2.73 3.87 -2.84
CA ILE A 151 4.10 3.33 -2.84
C ILE A 151 4.39 2.67 -1.48
N CYS A 152 4.15 3.37 -0.36
CA CYS A 152 4.36 2.80 0.96
C CYS A 152 3.48 1.57 1.24
N SER A 153 2.22 1.58 0.80
CA SER A 153 1.31 0.45 0.99
C SER A 153 1.79 -0.79 0.23
N VAL A 154 2.23 -0.62 -1.01
CA VAL A 154 2.77 -1.71 -1.82
C VAL A 154 4.09 -2.21 -1.25
N SER A 155 5.03 -1.31 -0.89
CA SER A 155 6.31 -1.69 -0.27
C SER A 155 6.09 -2.51 0.99
N PHE A 156 5.21 -2.07 1.89
CA PHE A 156 4.94 -2.79 3.13
C PHE A 156 4.30 -4.17 2.89
N ALA A 157 3.29 -4.24 2.01
CA ALA A 157 2.55 -5.48 1.78
C ALA A 157 3.34 -6.54 0.98
N THR A 158 4.33 -6.10 0.21
CA THR A 158 5.10 -6.97 -0.71
C THR A 158 6.53 -7.21 -0.26
N ALA A 159 6.92 -6.74 0.93
CA ALA A 159 8.25 -6.95 1.46
C ALA A 159 8.66 -8.43 1.44
N ASP A 160 9.74 -8.72 0.72
CA ASP A 160 10.38 -10.02 0.58
C ASP A 160 11.85 -9.86 0.15
N GLU A 161 12.55 -10.97 0.01
CA GLU A 161 13.97 -11.04 -0.36
C GLU A 161 14.17 -11.09 -1.89
N SER A 162 13.20 -10.61 -2.66
CA SER A 162 13.27 -10.64 -4.13
C SER A 162 14.06 -9.45 -4.69
N VAL A 163 14.75 -9.67 -5.81
CA VAL A 163 15.47 -8.61 -6.53
C VAL A 163 14.51 -7.52 -7.01
N GLU A 164 13.28 -7.91 -7.35
CA GLU A 164 12.20 -7.01 -7.72
C GLU A 164 11.83 -6.06 -6.58
N PHE A 165 11.77 -6.54 -5.33
CA PHE A 165 11.50 -5.71 -4.17
C PHE A 165 12.61 -4.71 -3.88
N GLU A 166 13.86 -5.14 -3.97
CA GLU A 166 15.03 -4.28 -3.78
C GLU A 166 15.03 -3.13 -4.80
N ARG A 167 14.86 -3.46 -6.10
CA ARG A 167 14.74 -2.46 -7.17
C ARG A 167 13.58 -1.51 -6.95
N PHE A 168 12.43 -2.02 -6.51
CA PHE A 168 11.26 -1.19 -6.24
C PHE A 168 11.53 -0.22 -5.09
N SER A 169 12.24 -0.68 -4.05
CA SER A 169 12.62 0.15 -2.91
C SER A 169 13.56 1.29 -3.32
N GLU A 170 14.55 1.01 -4.16
CA GLU A 170 15.46 2.04 -4.71
C GLU A 170 14.69 3.12 -5.52
N ILE A 171 13.75 2.67 -6.37
CA ILE A 171 12.90 3.56 -7.16
C ILE A 171 11.98 4.39 -6.25
N ALA A 172 11.38 3.76 -5.24
CA ALA A 172 10.51 4.41 -4.28
C ALA A 172 11.24 5.52 -3.51
N ASP A 173 12.44 5.24 -3.01
CA ASP A 173 13.25 6.22 -2.28
C ASP A 173 13.63 7.43 -3.16
N ARG A 174 13.95 7.18 -4.43
CA ARG A 174 14.24 8.23 -5.42
C ARG A 174 13.02 9.12 -5.68
N ILE A 175 11.88 8.52 -5.99
CA ILE A 175 10.67 9.24 -6.43
C ILE A 175 9.97 9.96 -5.27
N LEU A 176 10.12 9.46 -4.04
CA LEU A 176 9.57 10.08 -2.84
C LEU A 176 10.48 11.15 -2.23
N GLY A 177 11.69 11.36 -2.77
CA GLY A 177 12.60 12.41 -2.32
C GLY A 177 13.21 12.18 -0.92
N ILE A 178 13.13 10.95 -0.38
CA ILE A 178 13.56 10.62 0.99
C ILE A 178 15.07 10.84 1.20
N ASN A 179 15.85 10.87 0.11
CA ASN A 179 17.29 11.08 0.15
C ASN A 179 17.74 12.54 -0.04
N GLN A 180 16.90 13.44 -0.57
CA GLN A 180 17.29 14.85 -0.78
C GLN A 180 17.18 15.69 0.50
N GLU A 181 16.20 15.40 1.38
CA GLU A 181 16.02 16.14 2.63
C GLU A 181 17.23 15.97 3.58
N LYS A 182 17.87 14.80 3.58
CA LYS A 182 19.07 14.53 4.42
C LYS A 182 20.32 15.27 3.97
N GLU A 183 20.49 15.50 2.67
CA GLU A 183 21.66 16.22 2.14
C GLU A 183 21.54 17.73 2.37
N ILE A 184 20.33 18.29 2.22
CA ILE A 184 20.07 19.74 2.41
C ILE A 184 20.24 20.12 3.88
N GLU A 185 19.68 19.34 4.82
CA GLU A 185 19.86 19.58 6.26
C GLU A 185 21.32 19.42 6.71
N GLY A 186 22.04 18.45 6.13
CA GLY A 186 23.46 18.24 6.39
C GLY A 186 24.32 19.42 5.92
N GLU A 187 24.06 19.94 4.71
CA GLU A 187 24.79 21.08 4.15
C GLU A 187 24.51 22.39 4.89
N GLU A 188 23.25 22.67 5.24
CA GLU A 188 22.89 23.86 6.03
C GLU A 188 23.50 23.81 7.44
N MET A 189 23.48 22.66 8.10
CA MET A 189 24.14 22.48 9.40
C MET A 189 25.65 22.68 9.32
N VAL A 190 26.29 22.26 8.23
CA VAL A 190 27.72 22.50 8.01
C VAL A 190 28.01 23.98 7.75
N LYS A 191 27.15 24.68 7.00
CA LYS A 191 27.26 26.13 6.76
C LYS A 191 27.05 26.92 8.07
N LEU A 192 26.04 26.57 8.87
CA LEU A 192 25.78 27.17 10.18
C LEU A 192 26.92 26.92 11.17
N LYS A 193 27.48 25.71 11.20
CA LYS A 193 28.67 25.40 12.02
C LYS A 193 29.91 26.19 11.59
N LYS A 194 30.12 26.40 10.28
CA LYS A 194 31.21 27.25 9.77
C LYS A 194 31.04 28.72 10.19
N ILE A 195 29.82 29.25 10.12
CA ILE A 195 29.50 30.63 10.53
C ILE A 195 29.68 30.80 12.05
N ALA A 196 29.20 29.85 12.86
CA ALA A 196 29.36 29.89 14.32
C ALA A 196 30.85 29.81 14.71
N LYS A 197 31.64 28.95 14.05
CA LYS A 197 33.08 28.82 14.30
C LYS A 197 33.86 30.09 13.92
N ALA A 198 33.50 30.76 12.83
CA ALA A 198 34.10 32.02 12.42
C ALA A 198 33.76 33.20 13.35
N ARG A 199 32.58 33.17 14.01
CA ARG A 199 32.17 34.19 14.98
C ARG A 199 32.72 33.97 16.40
N LEU A 200 33.15 32.74 16.72
CA LEU A 200 33.70 32.38 18.04
C LEU A 200 35.23 32.48 18.11
N SER A 201 35.94 32.65 16.99
CA SER A 201 37.37 32.96 16.96
C SER A 201 37.61 34.45 17.21
N VAL A 202 37.36 34.91 18.43
CA VAL A 202 37.85 36.21 18.92
C VAL A 202 39.25 35.98 19.51
N PRO A 203 40.27 36.80 19.18
CA PRO A 203 41.59 36.70 19.80
C PRO A 203 41.45 36.98 21.31
N HIS A 204 41.88 36.02 22.15
CA HIS A 204 41.99 36.24 23.59
C HIS A 204 43.04 37.30 23.89
N SER A 205 42.59 38.50 24.26
CA SER A 205 43.39 39.45 25.01
C SER A 205 43.20 39.15 26.51
N THR A 206 44.31 38.80 27.15
CA THR A 206 44.43 38.53 28.58
C THR A 206 44.35 39.83 29.38
N ALA A 207 43.30 40.01 30.18
CA ALA A 207 43.37 40.84 31.40
C ALA A 207 42.18 40.56 32.32
N ASN A 208 42.49 40.18 33.56
CA ASN A 208 41.67 40.26 34.77
C ASN A 208 42.48 41.14 35.77
N PRO A 209 41.96 41.72 36.88
CA PRO A 209 40.80 41.25 37.65
C PRO A 209 39.91 42.34 38.33
N HIS A 210 38.90 41.84 39.07
CA HIS A 210 38.14 42.43 40.18
C HIS A 210 36.84 43.19 39.88
N GLN A 211 35.69 42.57 40.20
CA GLN A 211 34.90 42.98 41.37
C GLN A 211 33.83 41.94 41.74
N ARG A 212 33.78 41.61 43.04
CA ARG A 212 32.68 40.89 43.69
C ARG A 212 31.45 41.79 43.74
N LEU A 213 30.25 41.20 43.65
CA LEU A 213 29.11 41.49 44.54
C LEU A 213 28.06 40.37 44.42
N TYR A 214 27.68 39.85 45.59
CA TYR A 214 26.57 38.91 45.82
C TYR A 214 25.23 39.52 45.40
N VAL A 215 24.24 38.70 44.98
CA VAL A 215 22.85 38.72 45.50
C VAL A 215 22.05 37.47 45.03
N LYS A 216 21.42 36.84 46.04
CA LYS A 216 20.21 35.99 46.11
C LYS A 216 19.89 34.91 45.05
N LYS A 217 19.92 33.68 45.56
CA LYS A 217 19.08 32.53 45.16
C LYS A 217 17.59 32.89 45.07
N ARG A 218 16.95 32.54 43.95
CA ARG A 218 15.56 32.10 43.90
C ARG A 218 15.48 30.82 43.06
N ALA A 219 14.98 29.77 43.70
CA ALA A 219 14.62 28.52 43.05
C ALA A 219 13.41 28.77 42.14
N ALA A 220 13.50 28.36 40.88
CA ALA A 220 12.37 28.27 39.97
C ALA A 220 12.19 26.79 39.60
N THR A 221 11.11 26.24 40.13
CA THR A 221 10.61 24.88 39.96
C THR A 221 10.23 24.64 38.50
N ILE A 222 10.67 23.51 37.96
CA ILE A 222 10.34 22.99 36.63
C ILE A 222 8.87 22.51 36.65
N PRO A 223 8.00 22.91 35.71
CA PRO A 223 6.76 22.20 35.46
C PRO A 223 7.02 21.06 34.47
N CYS A 224 7.02 19.84 35.01
CA CYS A 224 6.97 18.59 34.27
C CYS A 224 5.56 18.44 33.67
N SER A 225 5.40 18.68 32.36
CA SER A 225 4.13 18.46 31.67
C SER A 225 4.00 16.99 31.29
N ARG A 226 3.52 16.16 32.22
CA ARG A 226 3.01 14.82 31.94
C ARG A 226 1.63 14.96 31.30
N ARG A 227 1.55 14.79 29.99
CA ARG A 227 0.28 14.55 29.29
C ARG A 227 -0.17 13.12 29.58
N MET A 228 -1.03 12.94 30.58
CA MET A 228 -1.80 11.70 30.75
C MET A 228 -2.96 11.71 29.74
N VAL A 229 -2.94 10.77 28.81
CA VAL A 229 -4.14 10.42 28.03
C VAL A 229 -4.97 9.48 28.90
N ARG A 230 -6.13 9.96 29.38
CA ARG A 230 -7.15 9.12 29.99
C ARG A 230 -7.93 8.44 28.86
N PHE A 231 -7.92 7.11 28.86
CA PHE A 231 -8.96 6.32 28.22
C PHE A 231 -10.27 6.57 28.98
N SER A 232 -11.36 6.81 28.25
CA SER A 232 -12.71 6.74 28.79
C SER A 232 -13.47 5.69 27.99
N ASP A 233 -13.51 4.50 28.56
CA ASP A 233 -14.58 3.54 28.33
C ASP A 233 -15.85 4.13 28.94
N ASN A 234 -16.91 4.24 28.13
CA ASN A 234 -18.28 4.26 28.62
C ASN A 234 -19.18 3.72 27.50
N ALA A 235 -19.21 2.39 27.41
CA ALA A 235 -20.44 1.70 27.08
C ALA A 235 -21.32 1.71 28.35
N VAL A 236 -22.63 1.94 28.17
CA VAL A 236 -23.74 1.19 28.79
C VAL A 236 -25.05 2.00 28.67
N ASN A 237 -25.97 1.38 27.93
CA ASN A 237 -27.42 1.32 28.09
C ASN A 237 -28.21 2.61 28.29
N ASN A 238 -29.16 2.83 27.36
CA ASN A 238 -30.54 2.99 27.77
C ASN A 238 -31.50 2.28 26.81
N THR A 239 -32.26 1.39 27.43
CA THR A 239 -33.31 0.52 26.90
C THR A 239 -34.66 1.26 26.88
N ILE A 240 -35.44 0.94 25.85
CA ILE A 240 -36.92 0.79 25.83
C ILE A 240 -37.78 2.07 25.90
N LYS A 241 -38.56 2.30 24.82
CA LYS A 241 -40.02 2.20 24.88
C LYS A 241 -40.64 1.89 23.51
N GLU A 242 -41.44 0.83 23.52
CA GLU A 242 -42.30 0.28 22.47
C GLU A 242 -43.37 1.29 22.01
N ASN A 243 -43.84 1.18 20.76
CA ASN A 243 -45.16 0.57 20.47
C ASN A 243 -45.62 0.70 19.01
N ARG A 244 -46.34 -0.37 18.57
CA ARG A 244 -47.39 -0.46 17.51
C ARG A 244 -46.93 -0.60 16.05
N THR A 245 -47.47 -1.49 15.20
CA THR A 245 -48.42 -2.62 15.28
C THR A 245 -48.37 -3.35 13.93
N CYS A 246 -48.53 -4.68 13.94
CA CYS A 246 -48.76 -5.52 12.75
C CYS A 246 -50.11 -5.21 12.07
N SER A 247 -50.18 -5.41 10.75
CA SER A 247 -51.30 -6.13 10.15
C SER A 247 -50.88 -6.77 8.82
N PHE A 248 -51.09 -8.09 8.73
CA PHE A 248 -51.15 -8.84 7.48
C PHE A 248 -52.55 -8.69 6.86
N LYS A 249 -52.60 -8.64 5.53
CA LYS A 249 -53.66 -9.19 4.70
C LYS A 249 -52.99 -9.85 3.49
#